data_AF-A0AAE2WA98-F1
#
_entry.id   AF-A0AAE2WA98-F1
#
_cell.length_a   1.000
_cell.length_b   1.000
_cell.length_c   1.000
_cell.angle_alpha   90.00
_cell.angle_beta   90.00
_cell.angle_gamma   90.00
#
_symmetry.space_group_name_H-M   'P 1'
#
loop_
_entity.id
_entity.type
_entity.pdbx_description
1 polymer ?
#
loop_
_entity_poly.entity_id
_entity_poly.type
_entity_poly.pdbx_seq_one_letter_code
_entity_poly.pdbx_strand_id
1 'polypeptide(L)'
;MEAFGAHDFVNNYPFSELLPLGWRVEHVASPKDRGNGEGVIRVARFVDGFGRYLVFDVNAAGGMSLHATYMPDDSFTVVANYAGAALRLAASSPFASPEELCALPGVELGHRFVEA
;
A
#
# COMPACT_ATOMS: atom_id res chain seq x y z
N MET A 1 -18.69 -9.32 15.68
CA MET A 1 -17.85 -8.45 14.84
C MET A 1 -17.66 -9.23 13.54
N GLU A 2 -18.44 -8.89 12.51
CA GLU A 2 -18.42 -9.65 11.25
C GLU A 2 -17.04 -9.49 10.61
N ALA A 3 -16.44 -10.63 10.26
CA ALA A 3 -15.23 -10.63 9.46
C ALA A 3 -15.62 -10.10 8.08
N PHE A 4 -15.17 -8.89 7.74
CA PHE A 4 -15.19 -8.39 6.37
C PHE A 4 -14.71 -9.51 5.43
N GLY A 5 -15.44 -9.72 4.33
CA GLY A 5 -15.00 -10.57 3.24
C GLY A 5 -13.58 -10.18 2.87
N ALA A 6 -12.76 -11.16 2.44
CA ALA A 6 -11.32 -10.99 2.28
C ALA A 6 -10.91 -9.79 1.39
N HIS A 7 -11.85 -9.20 0.63
CA HIS A 7 -11.65 -8.07 -0.27
C HIS A 7 -12.66 -6.92 -0.11
N ASP A 8 -13.54 -6.89 0.90
CA ASP A 8 -14.57 -5.83 0.99
C ASP A 8 -13.96 -4.42 1.09
N PHE A 9 -12.74 -4.33 1.62
CA PHE A 9 -11.98 -3.08 1.74
C PHE A 9 -11.64 -2.43 0.38
N VAL A 10 -11.67 -3.16 -0.74
CA VAL A 10 -11.30 -2.60 -2.06
C VAL A 10 -12.24 -1.48 -2.52
N ASN A 11 -13.44 -1.41 -1.93
CA ASN A 11 -14.41 -0.35 -2.21
C ASN A 11 -14.16 0.92 -1.40
N ASN A 12 -13.23 0.89 -0.44
CA ASN A 12 -12.91 2.02 0.41
C ASN A 12 -11.72 2.82 -0.15
N TYR A 13 -11.65 4.09 0.20
CA TYR A 13 -10.47 4.92 -0.05
C TYR A 13 -9.27 4.46 0.80
N PRO A 14 -8.04 4.37 0.26
CA PRO A 14 -7.63 4.72 -1.11
C PRO A 14 -7.78 3.59 -2.15
N PHE A 15 -8.16 2.38 -1.75
CA PHE A 15 -8.13 1.19 -2.59
C PHE A 15 -9.04 1.27 -3.82
N SER A 16 -10.19 1.91 -3.69
CA SER A 16 -11.14 2.12 -4.79
C SER A 16 -10.54 2.90 -5.97
N GLU A 17 -9.57 3.77 -5.69
CA GLU A 17 -8.89 4.61 -6.67
C GLU A 17 -7.69 3.91 -7.32
N LEU A 18 -7.25 2.75 -6.78
CA LEU A 18 -6.14 1.98 -7.34
C LEU A 18 -6.55 1.21 -8.60
N LEU A 19 -7.78 0.68 -8.64
CA LEU A 19 -8.25 -0.15 -9.77
C LEU A 19 -8.29 0.62 -11.11
N PRO A 20 -8.80 1.87 -11.18
CA PRO A 20 -8.75 2.67 -12.41
C PRO A 20 -7.32 3.00 -12.87
N LEU A 21 -6.35 3.01 -11.95
CA LEU A 21 -4.93 3.20 -12.23
C LEU A 21 -4.23 1.92 -12.71
N GLY A 22 -4.97 0.81 -12.84
CA GLY A 22 -4.45 -0.47 -13.34
C GLY A 22 -3.84 -1.37 -12.27
N TRP A 23 -3.92 -1.00 -11.00
CA TRP A 23 -3.48 -1.82 -9.88
C TRP A 23 -4.52 -2.90 -9.56
N ARG A 24 -4.06 -4.08 -9.15
CA ARG A 24 -4.91 -5.22 -8.80
C ARG A 24 -4.47 -5.82 -7.48
N VAL A 25 -5.44 -6.27 -6.68
CA VAL A 25 -5.12 -7.06 -5.49
C VAL A 25 -4.47 -8.37 -5.92
N GLU A 26 -3.28 -8.62 -5.40
CA GLU A 26 -2.53 -9.85 -5.66
C GLU A 26 -2.62 -10.80 -4.46
N HIS A 27 -2.52 -10.25 -3.25
CA HIS A 27 -2.54 -11.05 -2.03
C HIS A 27 -3.13 -10.25 -0.86
N VAL A 28 -3.88 -10.93 0.00
CA VAL A 28 -4.35 -10.38 1.28
C VAL A 28 -4.00 -11.37 2.38
N ALA A 29 -3.10 -10.96 3.27
CA ALA A 29 -2.68 -11.78 4.39
C ALA A 29 -3.81 -11.95 5.42
N SER A 30 -3.70 -13.02 6.22
CA SER A 30 -4.57 -13.21 7.38
C SER A 30 -4.42 -12.04 8.36
N PRO A 31 -5.49 -11.67 9.09
CA PRO A 31 -5.40 -10.62 10.09
C PRO A 31 -4.31 -10.90 11.13
N LYS A 32 -3.51 -9.89 11.47
CA LYS A 32 -2.47 -9.98 12.50
C LYS A 32 -2.37 -8.67 13.29
N ASP A 33 -1.97 -8.77 14.55
CA ASP A 33 -1.57 -7.61 15.34
C ASP A 33 -0.09 -7.32 15.09
N ARG A 34 0.24 -6.08 14.70
CA ARG A 34 1.63 -5.63 14.48
C ARG A 34 2.32 -5.18 15.77
N GLY A 35 1.59 -5.07 16.89
CA GLY A 35 2.12 -4.58 18.16
C GLY A 35 2.45 -3.08 18.17
N ASN A 36 1.94 -2.32 17.20
CA ASN A 36 2.19 -0.88 17.03
C ASN A 36 1.06 0.01 17.56
N GLY A 37 0.05 -0.57 18.23
CA GLY A 37 -1.10 0.17 18.77
C GLY A 37 -2.28 0.34 17.83
N GLU A 38 -2.17 -0.05 16.55
CA GLU A 38 -3.28 -0.02 15.57
C GLU A 38 -4.26 -1.21 15.73
N GLY A 39 -3.94 -2.15 16.61
CA GLY A 39 -4.68 -3.38 16.80
C GLY A 39 -4.51 -4.35 15.62
N VAL A 40 -5.54 -5.17 15.40
CA VAL A 40 -5.52 -6.19 14.35
C VAL A 40 -5.70 -5.53 12.98
N ILE A 41 -4.71 -5.73 12.10
CA ILE A 41 -4.72 -5.27 10.71
C ILE A 41 -4.71 -6.45 9.74
N ARG A 42 -5.02 -6.19 8.46
CA ARG A 42 -4.69 -7.09 7.34
C ARG A 42 -3.62 -6.45 6.48
N VAL A 43 -2.79 -7.26 5.82
CA VAL A 43 -1.80 -6.74 4.87
C VAL A 43 -2.28 -7.05 3.45
N ALA A 44 -2.57 -6.02 2.67
CA ALA A 44 -3.02 -6.13 1.29
C ALA A 44 -1.91 -5.72 0.33
N ARG A 45 -1.53 -6.61 -0.59
CA ARG A 45 -0.56 -6.35 -1.65
C ARG A 45 -1.27 -6.16 -2.98
N PHE A 46 -0.97 -5.06 -3.64
CA PHE A 46 -1.41 -4.72 -4.98
C PHE A 46 -0.22 -4.78 -5.94
N VAL A 47 -0.50 -5.16 -7.18
CA VAL A 47 0.47 -5.18 -8.28
C VAL A 47 -0.13 -4.50 -9.51
N ASP A 48 0.71 -3.85 -10.32
CA ASP A 48 0.30 -3.26 -11.59
C ASP A 48 0.88 -3.98 -12.82
N GLY A 49 0.58 -3.47 -14.01
CA GLY A 49 1.05 -4.04 -15.28
C GLY A 49 2.58 -3.95 -15.50
N PHE A 50 3.31 -3.22 -14.65
CA PHE A 50 4.76 -3.07 -14.71
C PHE A 50 5.47 -3.92 -13.64
N GLY A 51 4.73 -4.67 -12.82
CA GLY A 51 5.29 -5.50 -11.75
C GLY A 51 5.66 -4.72 -10.50
N ARG A 52 5.18 -3.48 -10.35
CA ARG A 52 5.40 -2.65 -9.15
C ARG A 52 4.44 -3.12 -8.07
N TYR A 53 4.86 -3.03 -6.81
CA TYR A 53 4.02 -3.42 -5.67
C TYR A 53 3.66 -2.24 -4.78
N LEU A 54 2.42 -2.25 -4.29
CA LEU A 54 1.94 -1.43 -3.19
C LEU A 54 1.43 -2.35 -2.09
N VAL A 55 1.97 -2.20 -0.89
CA VAL A 55 1.55 -2.96 0.30
C VAL A 55 0.91 -2.01 1.28
N PHE A 56 -0.31 -2.33 1.71
CA PHE A 56 -1.08 -1.55 2.66
C PHE A 56 -1.36 -2.35 3.91
N ASP A 57 -1.20 -1.72 5.07
CA ASP A 57 -1.83 -2.17 6.29
C ASP A 57 -3.28 -1.65 6.31
N VAL A 58 -4.23 -2.56 6.32
CA VAL A 58 -5.68 -2.32 6.29
C VAL A 58 -6.24 -2.48 7.70
N ASN A 59 -6.85 -1.42 8.24
CA ASN A 59 -7.44 -1.42 9.58
C ASN A 59 -8.79 -2.16 9.62
N ALA A 60 -9.33 -2.35 10.83
CA ALA A 60 -10.60 -3.03 11.04
C ALA A 60 -11.81 -2.35 10.38
N ALA A 61 -11.73 -1.05 10.05
CA ALA A 61 -12.76 -0.32 9.31
C ALA A 61 -12.61 -0.49 7.77
N GLY A 62 -11.61 -1.24 7.31
CA GLY A 62 -11.32 -1.44 5.89
C GLY A 62 -10.65 -0.24 5.23
N GLY A 63 -10.08 0.69 6.01
CA GLY A 63 -9.29 1.80 5.51
C GLY A 63 -7.79 1.52 5.62
N MET A 64 -6.98 2.39 5.02
CA MET A 64 -5.54 2.40 5.27
C MET A 64 -5.26 2.81 6.73
N SER A 65 -4.39 2.07 7.41
CA SER A 65 -4.01 2.29 8.80
C SER A 65 -2.99 3.43 8.94
N LEU A 66 -1.70 3.17 8.67
CA LEU A 66 -0.61 4.13 8.89
C LEU A 66 0.09 4.54 7.59
N HIS A 67 0.62 3.58 6.86
CA HIS A 67 1.44 3.84 5.68
C HIS A 67 1.20 2.79 4.60
N ALA A 68 1.65 3.11 3.40
CA ALA A 68 1.76 2.16 2.29
C ALA A 68 3.22 2.05 1.89
N THR A 69 3.67 0.84 1.64
CA THR A 69 5.01 0.54 1.13
C THR A 69 4.94 0.36 -0.37
N TYR A 70 5.73 1.12 -1.12
CA TYR A 70 5.83 1.02 -2.58
C TYR A 70 7.20 0.47 -2.97
N MET A 71 7.17 -0.57 -3.80
CA MET A 71 8.35 -1.23 -4.34
C MET A 71 8.23 -1.17 -5.87
N PRO A 72 8.90 -0.20 -6.54
CA PRO A 72 8.87 -0.13 -8.00
C PRO A 72 9.65 -1.28 -8.63
N ASP A 73 10.68 -1.78 -7.93
CA ASP A 73 11.50 -2.93 -8.26
C ASP A 73 12.17 -3.48 -6.99
N ASP A 74 13.14 -4.39 -7.13
CA ASP A 74 13.86 -5.02 -6.01
C ASP A 74 15.02 -4.17 -5.45
N SER A 75 15.30 -3.00 -6.04
CA SER A 75 16.47 -2.19 -5.73
C SER A 75 16.23 -1.19 -4.59
N PHE A 76 15.01 -0.67 -4.44
CA PHE A 76 14.66 0.23 -3.33
C PHE A 76 13.18 0.17 -2.95
N THR A 77 12.85 0.87 -1.87
CA THR A 77 11.49 0.97 -1.36
C THR A 77 11.24 2.41 -0.92
N VAL A 78 10.01 2.89 -1.09
CA VAL A 78 9.55 4.15 -0.52
C VAL A 78 8.26 3.94 0.25
N VAL A 79 7.99 4.84 1.17
CA VAL A 79 6.85 4.78 2.09
C VAL A 79 5.98 6.00 1.85
N ALA A 80 4.68 5.78 1.63
CA ALA A 80 3.67 6.82 1.66
C ALA A 80 3.04 6.88 3.05
N ASN A 81 3.14 8.02 3.72
CA ASN A 81 2.69 8.19 5.11
C ASN A 81 1.19 8.53 5.27
N TYR A 82 0.45 8.68 4.17
CA TYR A 82 -1.01 8.77 4.16
C TYR A 82 -1.58 8.30 2.81
N ALA A 83 -2.89 8.04 2.78
CA ALA A 83 -3.60 7.49 1.63
C ALA A 83 -3.43 8.29 0.32
N GLY A 84 -3.45 9.63 0.41
CA GLY A 84 -3.18 10.50 -0.74
C GLY A 84 -1.76 10.40 -1.30
N ALA A 85 -0.75 10.18 -0.44
CA ALA A 85 0.62 9.92 -0.89
C ALA A 85 0.72 8.56 -1.60
N ALA A 86 0.00 7.55 -1.11
CA ALA A 86 -0.05 6.24 -1.74
C ALA A 86 -0.66 6.30 -3.15
N LEU A 87 -1.69 7.13 -3.36
CA LEU A 87 -2.26 7.34 -4.69
C LEU A 87 -1.31 8.10 -5.63
N ARG A 88 -0.52 9.04 -5.11
CA ARG A 88 0.53 9.71 -5.91
C ARG A 88 1.59 8.71 -6.37
N LEU A 89 1.99 7.79 -5.49
CA LEU A 89 2.88 6.68 -5.87
C LEU A 89 2.25 5.77 -6.91
N ALA A 90 0.98 5.38 -6.72
CA ALA A 90 0.25 4.55 -7.66
C ALA A 90 0.18 5.15 -9.08
N ALA A 91 -0.04 6.47 -9.16
CA ALA A 91 -0.12 7.23 -10.41
C ALA A 91 1.24 7.70 -10.96
N SER A 92 2.34 7.47 -10.23
CA SER A 92 3.67 7.87 -10.67
C SER A 92 4.12 7.08 -11.89
N SER A 93 5.06 7.66 -12.65
CA SER A 93 5.69 6.96 -13.78
C SER A 93 6.33 5.64 -13.30
N PRO A 94 6.17 4.53 -14.03
CA PRO A 94 6.87 3.28 -13.70
C PRO A 94 8.39 3.39 -13.85
N PHE A 95 8.89 4.47 -14.46
CA PHE A 95 10.32 4.74 -14.65
C PHE A 95 10.83 5.89 -13.76
N ALA A 96 10.04 6.33 -12.78
CA ALA A 96 10.45 7.39 -11.87
C ALA A 96 11.65 6.94 -11.02
N SER A 97 12.66 7.79 -10.95
CA SER A 97 13.81 7.64 -10.06
C SER A 97 13.40 7.71 -8.57
N PRO A 98 14.22 7.17 -7.65
CA PRO A 98 14.01 7.35 -6.21
C PRO A 98 13.82 8.83 -5.82
N GLU A 99 14.61 9.73 -6.40
CA GLU A 99 14.54 11.16 -6.12
C GLU A 99 13.20 11.78 -6.56
N GLU A 100 12.70 11.42 -7.74
CA GLU A 100 11.40 11.87 -8.23
C GLU A 100 10.24 11.34 -7.37
N LEU A 101 10.34 10.09 -6.92
CA LEU A 101 9.35 9.49 -6.03
C LEU A 101 9.35 10.18 -4.66
N CYS A 102 10.52 10.43 -4.07
CA CYS A 102 10.64 11.14 -2.79
C CYS A 102 10.32 12.63 -2.88
N ALA A 103 10.29 13.23 -4.07
CA ALA A 103 9.79 14.59 -4.27
C ALA A 103 8.25 14.68 -4.16
N LEU A 104 7.53 13.54 -4.17
CA LEU A 104 6.09 13.52 -3.97
C LEU A 104 5.75 13.84 -2.49
N PRO A 105 4.77 14.71 -2.22
CA PRO A 105 4.41 15.06 -0.84
C PRO A 105 3.98 13.85 -0.01
N GLY A 106 4.62 13.64 1.14
CA GLY A 106 4.32 12.51 2.04
C GLY A 106 4.94 11.18 1.63
N VAL A 107 5.93 11.22 0.72
CA VAL A 107 6.72 10.06 0.34
C VAL A 107 8.13 10.18 0.90
N GLU A 108 8.60 9.11 1.53
CA GLU A 108 9.93 9.05 2.14
C GLU A 108 10.64 7.78 1.68
N LEU A 109 11.98 7.84 1.60
CA LEU A 109 12.78 6.65 1.31
C LEU A 109 12.61 5.63 2.45
N GLY A 110 12.19 4.43 2.10
CA GLY A 110 11.97 3.35 3.04
C GLY A 110 13.27 2.62 3.34
N HIS A 111 13.58 2.44 4.61
CA HIS A 111 14.51 1.38 5.02
C HIS A 111 13.74 0.06 4.98
N ARG A 112 14.17 -0.83 4.07
CA ARG A 112 13.66 -2.18 3.81
C ARG A 112 13.05 -2.85 5.05
N PHE A 113 11.71 -2.89 5.15
CA PHE A 113 11.01 -3.83 6.02
C PHE A 113 9.97 -4.58 5.18
N VAL A 114 10.42 -5.70 4.62
CA VAL A 114 9.54 -6.78 4.18
C VAL A 114 9.77 -7.90 5.18
N GLU A 115 8.97 -7.97 6.24
CA GLU A 115 8.81 -9.24 6.92
C GLU A 115 8.00 -10.15 5.99
N ALA A 116 8.67 -11.23 5.57
CA ALA A 116 8.08 -12.36 4.86
C ALA A 116 7.02 -13.08 5.72
#